data_AF-X1BIE7-F1
#
_entry.id   AF-X1BIE7-F1
#
_cell.length_a   1.000
_cell.length_b   1.000
_cell.length_c   1.000
_cell.angle_alpha   90.00
_cell.angle_beta   90.00
_cell.angle_gamma   90.00
#
_symmetry.space_group_name_H-M   'P 1'
#
loop_
_entity.id
_entity.type
_entity.pdbx_description
1 polymer ?
#
loop_
_entity_poly.entity_id
_entity_poly.type
_entity_poly.pdbx_seq_one_letter_code
_entity_poly.pdbx_strand_id
1 'polypeptide(L)'
;MKSVINQDRAMKGKTEFASERLAEAYLHNQDDLFIKQIISIFKKQRIKPKFIHAIGGSDANEFNAHGIKTVVISSAHRNNHDLKEYLRISDLVKLADFLLRLVRT
;
A
#
# COMPACT_ATOMS: atom_id res chain seq x y z
N MET A 1 -1.55 25.98 5.00
CA MET A 1 -1.26 26.35 6.41
C MET A 1 -0.84 27.80 6.58
N LYS A 2 0.22 28.30 5.92
CA LYS A 2 0.65 29.73 6.05
C LYS A 2 -0.45 30.75 5.75
N SER A 3 -1.34 30.47 4.80
CA SER A 3 -2.46 31.36 4.43
C SER A 3 -3.49 31.54 5.55
N VAL A 4 -3.86 30.46 6.26
CA VAL A 4 -4.86 30.49 7.35
C VAL A 4 -4.33 31.28 8.54
N ILE A 5 -3.08 31.03 8.93
CA ILE A 5 -2.41 31.76 10.02
C ILE A 5 -2.33 33.27 9.72
N ASN A 6 -2.08 33.64 8.47
CA ASN A 6 -2.01 35.05 8.06
C ASN A 6 -3.39 35.73 8.09
N GLN A 7 -4.48 35.00 7.78
CA GLN A 7 -5.84 35.52 7.88
C GLN A 7 -6.28 35.70 9.33
N ASP A 8 -6.00 34.73 10.21
CA ASP A 8 -6.34 34.85 11.63
C ASP A 8 -5.67 36.06 12.28
N ARG A 9 -4.40 36.29 11.95
CA ARG A 9 -3.66 37.48 12.42
C ARG A 9 -4.32 38.79 11.96
N ALA A 10 -4.77 38.85 10.70
CA ALA A 10 -5.45 40.03 10.17
C ALA A 10 -6.82 40.28 10.85
N MET A 11 -7.50 39.22 11.28
CA MET A 11 -8.83 39.26 11.91
C MET A 11 -8.79 39.30 13.45
N LYS A 12 -7.60 39.31 14.08
CA LYS A 12 -7.41 39.10 15.53
C LYS A 12 -8.03 37.79 16.04
N GLY A 13 -8.15 36.79 15.17
CA GLY A 13 -8.60 35.44 15.50
C GLY A 13 -7.48 34.58 16.09
N LYS A 14 -7.85 33.44 16.66
CA LYS A 14 -6.91 32.41 17.14
C LYS A 14 -7.32 31.06 16.54
N THR A 15 -6.36 30.37 15.92
CA THR A 15 -6.54 29.01 15.41
C THR A 15 -5.53 28.08 16.05
N GLU A 16 -6.00 26.91 16.45
CA GLU A 16 -5.19 25.82 16.98
C GLU A 16 -5.17 24.69 15.96
N PHE A 17 -3.98 24.15 15.70
CA PHE A 17 -3.79 23.01 14.80
C PHE A 17 -3.32 21.82 15.61
N ALA A 18 -3.90 20.66 15.34
CA ALA A 18 -3.37 19.37 15.75
C ALA A 18 -2.97 18.59 14.51
N SER A 19 -1.87 17.84 14.61
CA SER A 19 -1.43 16.91 13.57
C SER A 19 -1.06 15.60 14.22
N GLU A 20 -1.52 14.51 13.61
CA GLU A 20 -1.18 13.17 14.00
C GLU A 20 -0.61 12.43 12.79
N ARG A 21 0.42 11.63 13.01
CA ARG A 21 0.96 10.74 11.98
C ARG A 21 0.31 9.38 12.16
N LEU A 22 -0.53 9.00 11.19
CA LEU A 22 -1.31 7.77 11.27
C LEU A 22 -0.51 6.52 10.89
N ALA A 23 0.52 6.64 10.06
CA ALA A 23 1.36 5.52 9.62
C ALA A 23 2.73 6.00 9.12
N GLU A 24 3.76 5.18 9.30
CA GLU A 24 5.07 5.38 8.66
C GLU A 24 5.07 4.90 7.22
N ALA A 25 5.69 5.66 6.32
CA ALA A 25 5.93 5.19 4.96
C ALA A 25 7.04 4.13 4.94
N TYR A 26 6.95 3.17 4.02
CA TYR A 26 7.99 2.17 3.81
C TYR A 26 8.39 2.07 2.33
N LEU A 27 9.62 1.65 2.08
CA LEU A 27 10.14 1.37 0.75
C LEU A 27 11.08 0.16 0.83
N HIS A 28 10.86 -0.81 -0.04
CA HIS A 28 11.74 -1.99 -0.15
C HIS A 28 12.63 -1.89 -1.38
N ASN A 29 13.86 -2.36 -1.24
CA ASN A 29 14.76 -2.52 -2.37
C ASN A 29 14.31 -3.71 -3.24
N GLN A 30 14.26 -3.53 -4.57
CA GLN A 30 13.91 -4.62 -5.50
C GLN A 30 14.97 -5.74 -5.53
N ASP A 31 16.18 -5.46 -5.07
CA ASP A 31 17.25 -6.46 -4.94
C ASP A 31 17.16 -7.32 -3.69
N ASP A 32 16.27 -7.00 -2.76
CA ASP A 32 16.03 -7.75 -1.53
C ASP A 32 15.58 -9.19 -1.83
N LEU A 33 16.06 -10.15 -1.04
CA LEU A 33 15.78 -11.58 -1.25
C LEU A 33 14.28 -11.90 -1.18
N PHE A 34 13.55 -11.28 -0.25
CA PHE A 34 12.11 -11.47 -0.11
C PHE A 34 11.37 -10.93 -1.34
N ILE A 35 11.79 -9.76 -1.86
CA ILE A 35 11.21 -9.18 -3.07
C ILE A 35 11.54 -10.02 -4.30
N LYS A 36 12.76 -10.54 -4.42
CA LYS A 36 13.18 -11.45 -5.50
C LYS A 36 12.38 -12.76 -5.50
N GLN A 37 12.06 -13.30 -4.33
CA GLN A 37 11.19 -14.47 -4.18
C GLN A 37 9.79 -14.19 -4.74
N ILE A 38 9.19 -13.05 -4.38
CA ILE A 38 7.88 -12.62 -4.90
C ILE A 38 7.92 -12.43 -6.42
N ILE A 39 8.95 -11.77 -6.95
CA ILE A 39 9.15 -11.61 -8.40
C ILE A 39 9.22 -12.98 -9.10
N SER A 40 9.92 -13.95 -8.52
CA SER A 40 10.04 -15.31 -9.06
C SER A 40 8.68 -16.01 -9.17
N ILE A 41 7.79 -15.83 -8.19
CA ILE A 41 6.43 -16.39 -8.23
C ILE A 41 5.64 -15.77 -9.38
N PHE A 42 5.63 -14.45 -9.53
CA PHE A 42 4.96 -13.79 -10.66
C PHE A 42 5.50 -14.26 -12.01
N LYS A 43 6.82 -14.45 -12.14
CA LYS A 43 7.45 -15.02 -13.36
C LYS A 43 6.93 -16.43 -13.65
N LYS A 44 6.82 -17.30 -12.64
CA LYS A 44 6.24 -18.66 -12.80
C LYS A 44 4.79 -18.63 -13.27
N GLN A 45 4.03 -17.62 -12.86
CA GLN A 45 2.66 -17.37 -13.33
C GLN A 45 2.58 -16.70 -14.70
N ARG A 46 3.73 -16.35 -15.32
CA ARG A 46 3.83 -15.56 -16.56
C ARG A 46 3.14 -14.19 -16.43
N ILE A 47 3.14 -13.63 -15.23
CA ILE A 47 2.64 -12.28 -14.93
C ILE A 47 3.83 -11.34 -14.83
N LYS A 48 3.83 -10.23 -15.58
CA LYS A 48 4.85 -9.18 -15.44
C LYS A 48 4.55 -8.39 -14.16
N PRO A 49 5.41 -8.43 -13.12
CA PRO A 49 5.20 -7.65 -11.92
C PRO A 49 5.28 -6.16 -12.23
N LYS A 50 4.46 -5.37 -11.55
CA LYS A 50 4.50 -3.91 -11.57
C LYS A 50 4.64 -3.41 -10.14
N PHE A 51 5.67 -2.60 -9.90
CA PHE A 51 5.85 -1.90 -8.64
C PHE A 51 5.09 -0.58 -8.69
N ILE A 52 4.30 -0.30 -7.68
CA ILE A 52 3.47 0.89 -7.59
C ILE A 52 3.78 1.57 -6.25
N HIS A 53 4.02 2.87 -6.30
CA HIS A 53 4.04 3.71 -5.11
C HIS A 53 2.59 4.05 -4.74
N ALA A 54 2.11 3.48 -3.63
CA ALA A 54 0.79 3.80 -3.09
C ALA A 54 0.87 5.10 -2.28
N ILE A 55 -0.18 5.93 -2.37
CA ILE A 55 -0.28 7.23 -1.69
C ILE A 55 -1.17 7.14 -0.42
N GLY A 56 -1.35 5.92 0.11
CA GLY A 56 -2.20 5.63 1.27
C GLY A 56 -1.48 4.74 2.29
N GLY A 57 -2.22 4.23 3.28
CA GLY A 57 -1.72 3.33 4.32
C GLY A 57 -2.44 1.97 4.31
N SER A 58 -1.77 0.94 4.79
CA SER A 58 -2.33 -0.37 5.12
C SER A 58 -1.63 -0.95 6.34
N ASP A 59 -2.07 -2.11 6.83
CA ASP A 59 -1.39 -2.82 7.93
C ASP A 59 0.09 -3.11 7.64
N ALA A 60 0.48 -3.14 6.35
CA ALA A 60 1.88 -3.27 5.97
C ALA A 60 2.74 -2.12 6.50
N ASN A 61 2.20 -0.90 6.59
CA ASN A 61 2.93 0.22 7.16
C ASN A 61 3.29 -0.04 8.62
N GLU A 62 2.30 -0.51 9.40
CA GLU A 62 2.47 -0.80 10.82
C GLU A 62 3.44 -1.95 11.06
N PHE A 63 3.32 -3.04 10.29
CA PHE A 63 4.24 -4.17 10.37
C PHE A 63 5.68 -3.79 10.01
N ASN A 64 5.88 -2.99 8.96
CA ASN A 64 7.23 -2.53 8.61
C ASN A 64 7.80 -1.57 9.66
N ALA A 65 6.98 -0.70 10.26
CA ALA A 65 7.40 0.17 11.37
C ALA A 65 7.87 -0.64 12.59
N HIS A 66 7.29 -1.83 12.79
CA HIS A 66 7.66 -2.79 13.84
C HIS A 66 8.73 -3.80 13.42
N GLY A 67 9.40 -3.60 12.28
CA GLY A 67 10.51 -4.44 11.83
C GLY A 67 10.11 -5.76 11.16
N ILE A 68 8.82 -5.98 10.91
CA ILE A 68 8.32 -7.14 10.14
C ILE A 68 8.20 -6.74 8.68
N LYS A 69 9.17 -7.18 7.87
CA LYS A 69 9.24 -6.88 6.44
C LYS A 69 7.97 -7.35 5.72
N THR A 70 7.19 -6.41 5.23
CA THR A 70 5.87 -6.66 4.63
C THR A 70 5.70 -5.91 3.33
N VAL A 71 5.06 -6.54 2.34
CA VAL A 71 4.63 -5.86 1.11
C VAL A 71 3.17 -6.15 0.81
N VAL A 72 2.50 -5.19 0.18
CA VAL A 72 1.15 -5.38 -0.32
C VAL A 72 1.18 -6.04 -1.70
N ILE A 73 0.39 -7.09 -1.86
CA ILE A 73 0.08 -7.71 -3.15
C ILE A 73 -1.32 -7.26 -3.56
N SER A 74 -1.51 -6.96 -4.86
CA SER A 74 -2.85 -6.59 -5.37
C SER A 74 -3.87 -7.70 -5.08
N SER A 75 -4.99 -7.32 -4.47
CA SER A 75 -6.08 -8.22 -4.09
C SER A 75 -7.14 -8.41 -5.19
N ALA A 76 -6.80 -8.11 -6.46
CA ALA A 76 -7.66 -8.25 -7.65
C ALA A 76 -8.93 -7.38 -7.72
N HIS A 77 -9.23 -6.57 -6.70
CA HIS A 77 -10.38 -5.67 -6.68
C HIS A 77 -10.27 -4.48 -7.65
N ARG A 78 -11.41 -3.85 -7.93
CA ARG A 78 -11.55 -2.56 -8.63
C ARG A 78 -12.66 -1.76 -7.97
N ASN A 79 -12.56 -0.44 -8.04
CA ASN A 79 -13.54 0.51 -7.51
C ASN A 79 -13.81 0.29 -6.01
N ASN A 80 -12.76 0.09 -5.23
CA ASN A 80 -12.90 -0.13 -3.79
C ASN A 80 -13.59 1.08 -3.14
N HIS A 81 -14.43 0.83 -2.15
CA HIS A 81 -15.21 1.87 -1.46
C HIS A 81 -16.28 2.54 -2.33
N ASP A 82 -16.66 1.90 -3.44
CA ASP A 82 -17.74 2.34 -4.33
C ASP A 82 -18.83 1.26 -4.40
N LEU A 83 -20.09 1.64 -4.67
CA LEU A 83 -21.19 0.70 -4.87
C LEU A 83 -21.00 -0.20 -6.10
N LYS A 84 -20.08 0.16 -7.00
CA LYS A 84 -19.66 -0.61 -8.17
C LYS A 84 -18.34 -1.35 -7.93
N GLU A 85 -18.01 -1.66 -6.68
CA GLU A 85 -16.87 -2.52 -6.35
C GLU A 85 -17.03 -3.90 -6.97
N TYR A 86 -15.99 -4.38 -7.64
CA TYR A 86 -16.00 -5.71 -8.25
C TYR A 86 -14.59 -6.27 -8.40
N LEU A 87 -14.52 -7.56 -8.70
CA LEU A 87 -13.30 -8.23 -9.14
C LEU A 87 -13.59 -9.17 -10.32
N ARG A 88 -12.54 -9.57 -11.02
CA ARG A 88 -12.64 -10.65 -12.02
C ARG A 88 -12.27 -11.96 -11.34
N ILE A 89 -13.13 -12.98 -11.46
CA ILE A 89 -12.87 -14.32 -10.91
C ILE A 89 -11.51 -14.86 -11.40
N SER A 90 -11.17 -14.63 -12.68
CA SER A 90 -9.90 -15.04 -13.25
C SER A 90 -8.68 -14.38 -12.60
N ASP A 91 -8.81 -13.18 -12.04
CA ASP A 91 -7.72 -12.54 -11.30
C ASP A 91 -7.65 -13.04 -9.85
N LEU A 92 -8.80 -13.34 -9.24
CA LEU A 92 -8.85 -13.98 -7.92
C LEU A 92 -8.19 -15.37 -7.94
N VAL A 93 -8.42 -16.17 -8.99
CA VAL A 93 -7.76 -17.48 -9.18
C VAL A 93 -6.24 -17.31 -9.28
N LYS A 94 -5.75 -16.29 -9.99
CA LYS A 94 -4.30 -16.01 -10.07
C LYS A 94 -3.72 -15.57 -8.73
N LEU A 95 -4.46 -14.78 -7.95
CA LEU A 95 -4.06 -14.39 -6.61
C LEU A 95 -3.98 -15.60 -5.66
N ALA A 96 -4.95 -16.51 -5.73
CA ALA A 96 -4.93 -17.76 -4.97
C ALA A 96 -3.74 -18.65 -5.36
N ASP A 97 -3.47 -18.81 -6.67
CA ASP A 97 -2.28 -19.53 -7.15
C ASP A 97 -0.97 -18.85 -6.71
N PHE A 98 -0.92 -17.51 -6.64
CA PHE A 98 0.23 -16.78 -6.12
C PHE A 98 0.46 -17.13 -4.64
N LEU A 99 -0.59 -17.07 -3.80
CA LEU A 99 -0.51 -17.39 -2.39
C LEU A 99 -0.07 -18.84 -2.15
N LEU A 100 -0.65 -19.80 -2.89
CA LEU A 100 -0.27 -21.21 -2.81
C LEU A 100 1.19 -21.44 -3.15
N ARG A 101 1.74 -20.70 -4.13
CA ARG A 101 3.17 -20.78 -4.47
C ARG A 101 4.05 -20.14 -3.40
N LEU A 102 3.60 -19.05 -2.78
CA LEU A 102 4.33 -18.34 -1.74
C LEU A 102 4.44 -19.17 -0.45
N VAL A 103 3.40 -19.91 -0.06
CA VAL A 103 3.45 -20.73 1.17
C VAL A 103 4.18 -22.07 0.97
N ARG A 104 4.49 -22.44 -0.27
CA ARG A 104 5.19 -23.68 -0.65
C ARG A 104 6.67 -23.49 -0.98
N THR A 105 7.16 -22.25 -0.92
CA THR A 105 8.60 -21.94 -1.05
C THR A 105 9.32 -22.23 0.26
#